data_AF-A0A7C2LMZ8-F1
#
_entry.id   AF-A0A7C2LMZ8-F1
#
_cell.length_a   1.000
_cell.length_b   1.000
_cell.length_c   1.000
_cell.angle_alpha   90.00
_cell.angle_beta   90.00
_cell.angle_gamma   90.00
#
_symmetry.space_group_name_H-M   'P 1'
#
loop_
_entity.id
_entity.type
_entity.pdbx_description
1 polymer ?
#
loop_
_entity_poly.entity_id
_entity_poly.type
_entity_poly.pdbx_seq_one_letter_code
_entity_poly.pdbx_strand_id
1 'polypeptide(L)'
;MQKLEKIGKYTLNTLDRIYYHIVGVIIKIILLFRMLGTFERKKILPIFERRGVSIKDYTILKLQISSLIFFLVIAASAFGFLSYSKALVLSVISGSYSLYAIFTQLKINFGKDYHAYRDFFLGYLAISILILIFSRLSGVEGHRRYIYTMLFSLIIAVAFSVFFKKRYGRNYTYSKVLEAGNVAIVKSSYDLLSGVKPGLFPVVNTAKAKKGDRVKVRVESGLLNLRGSKPVEILEVAKKG
;
A
#
# COMPACT_ATOMS: atom_id res chain seq x y z
N MET A 1 -34.69 43.14 1.15
CA MET A 1 -33.35 42.95 1.77
C MET A 1 -33.37 42.03 2.99
N GLN A 2 -34.15 42.31 4.05
CA GLN A 2 -34.15 41.50 5.29
C GLN A 2 -34.42 39.98 5.12
N LYS A 3 -35.25 39.57 4.15
CA LYS A 3 -35.57 38.15 3.89
C LYS A 3 -34.36 37.38 3.32
N LEU A 4 -33.57 38.01 2.46
CA LEU A 4 -32.33 37.46 1.89
C LEU A 4 -31.24 37.32 2.95
N GLU A 5 -31.14 38.30 3.85
CA GLU A 5 -30.19 38.29 4.96
C GLU A 5 -30.49 37.18 5.98
N LYS A 6 -31.78 36.94 6.26
CA LYS A 6 -32.24 35.85 7.13
C LYS A 6 -31.98 34.46 6.54
N ILE A 7 -32.18 34.30 5.22
CA ILE A 7 -31.86 33.06 4.50
C ILE A 7 -30.33 32.82 4.50
N GLY A 8 -29.53 33.85 4.19
CA GLY A 8 -28.07 33.75 4.20
C GLY A 8 -27.52 33.34 5.57
N LYS A 9 -28.01 33.96 6.65
CA LYS A 9 -27.60 33.62 8.02
C LYS A 9 -28.01 32.19 8.43
N TYR A 10 -29.17 31.72 8.00
CA TYR A 10 -29.62 30.33 8.24
C TYR A 10 -28.77 29.32 7.46
N THR A 11 -28.46 29.59 6.20
CA THR A 11 -27.61 28.73 5.37
C THR A 11 -26.20 28.64 5.94
N LEU A 12 -25.59 29.76 6.34
CA LEU A 12 -24.26 29.79 6.97
C LEU A 12 -24.23 29.00 8.28
N ASN A 13 -25.20 29.21 9.18
CA ASN A 13 -25.29 28.44 10.42
C ASN A 13 -25.48 26.94 10.19
N THR A 14 -26.21 26.56 9.13
CA THR A 14 -26.41 25.16 8.78
C THR A 14 -25.12 24.54 8.23
N LEU A 15 -24.39 25.26 7.37
CA LEU A 15 -23.09 24.84 6.87
C LEU A 15 -22.05 24.70 7.99
N ASP A 16 -22.00 25.65 8.93
CA ASP A 16 -21.11 25.57 10.09
C ASP A 16 -21.41 24.34 10.95
N ARG A 17 -22.70 24.08 11.23
CA ARG A 17 -23.10 22.91 12.02
C ARG A 17 -22.73 21.61 11.31
N ILE A 18 -22.90 21.53 9.99
CA ILE A 18 -22.48 20.38 9.18
C ILE A 18 -20.94 20.24 9.22
N TYR A 19 -20.21 21.34 9.05
CA TYR A 19 -18.75 21.36 9.08
C TYR A 19 -18.21 20.83 10.42
N TYR A 20 -18.66 21.38 11.54
CA TYR A 20 -18.22 20.91 12.86
C TYR A 20 -18.58 19.45 13.13
N HIS A 21 -19.74 18.99 12.63
CA HIS A 21 -20.12 17.60 12.74
C HIS A 21 -19.18 16.69 11.94
N ILE A 22 -18.87 17.03 10.69
CA ILE A 22 -17.94 16.29 9.84
C ILE A 22 -16.54 16.26 10.47
N VAL A 23 -16.03 17.41 10.91
CA VAL A 23 -14.72 17.51 11.57
C VAL A 23 -14.69 16.65 12.84
N GLY A 24 -15.74 16.70 13.66
CA GLY A 24 -15.86 15.87 14.87
C GLY A 24 -15.85 14.37 14.57
N VAL A 25 -16.52 13.93 13.50
CA VAL A 25 -16.49 12.54 13.03
C VAL A 25 -15.09 12.14 12.56
N ILE A 26 -14.43 12.98 11.76
CA ILE A 26 -13.05 12.74 11.28
C ILE A 26 -12.09 12.58 12.46
N ILE A 27 -12.17 13.46 13.48
CA ILE A 27 -11.32 13.38 14.68
C ILE A 27 -11.56 12.05 15.40
N LYS A 28 -12.82 11.64 15.61
CA LYS A 28 -13.15 10.36 16.25
C LYS A 28 -12.57 9.17 15.49
N ILE A 29 -12.65 9.19 14.16
CA ILE A 29 -12.07 8.15 13.30
C ILE A 29 -10.54 8.09 13.45
N ILE A 30 -9.87 9.25 13.43
CA ILE A 30 -8.42 9.31 13.63
C ILE A 30 -8.02 8.77 15.01
N LEU A 31 -8.75 9.14 16.06
CA LEU A 31 -8.52 8.66 17.42
C LEU A 31 -8.74 7.14 17.52
N LEU A 32 -9.80 6.62 16.89
CA LEU A 32 -10.07 5.18 16.81
C LEU A 32 -8.90 4.44 16.16
N PHE A 33 -8.40 4.92 15.01
CA PHE A 33 -7.26 4.31 14.34
C PHE A 33 -5.95 4.42 15.14
N ARG A 34 -5.75 5.52 15.88
CA ARG A 34 -4.62 5.67 16.79
C ARG A 34 -4.67 4.68 17.95
N MET A 35 -5.86 4.46 18.52
CA MET A 35 -6.08 3.46 19.57
C MET A 35 -5.80 2.04 19.03
N LEU A 36 -6.33 1.71 17.85
CA LEU A 36 -6.04 0.45 17.16
C LEU A 36 -4.55 0.27 16.90
N GLY A 37 -3.87 1.30 16.39
CA GLY A 37 -2.42 1.25 16.16
C GLY A 37 -1.62 1.04 17.45
N THR A 38 -2.08 1.57 18.59
CA THR A 38 -1.45 1.36 19.90
C THR A 38 -1.67 -0.07 20.39
N PHE A 39 -2.89 -0.59 20.24
CA PHE A 39 -3.21 -1.98 20.55
C PHE A 39 -2.39 -2.95 19.69
N GLU A 40 -2.32 -2.71 18.39
CA GLU A 40 -1.51 -3.50 17.45
C GLU A 40 -0.03 -3.52 17.87
N ARG A 41 0.56 -2.36 18.20
CA ARG A 41 1.96 -2.28 18.63
C ARG A 41 2.22 -3.01 19.94
N LYS A 42 1.30 -2.96 20.90
CA LYS A 42 1.48 -3.58 22.22
C LYS A 42 1.20 -5.08 22.24
N LYS A 43 0.21 -5.55 21.48
CA LYS A 43 -0.24 -6.95 21.54
C LYS A 43 0.09 -7.78 20.31
N ILE A 44 -0.04 -7.21 19.11
CA ILE A 44 0.05 -7.98 17.86
C ILE A 44 1.48 -8.00 17.33
N LEU A 45 2.12 -6.84 17.23
CA LEU A 45 3.48 -6.71 16.70
C LEU A 45 4.50 -7.63 17.41
N PRO A 46 4.49 -7.79 18.76
CA PRO A 46 5.43 -8.69 19.43
C PRO A 46 5.28 -10.16 18.98
N ILE A 47 4.08 -10.58 18.57
CA ILE A 47 3.83 -11.94 18.04
C ILE A 47 4.54 -12.12 16.69
N PHE A 48 4.52 -11.08 15.85
CA PHE A 48 5.20 -11.06 14.56
C PHE A 48 6.72 -10.93 14.69
N GLU A 49 7.19 -10.10 15.63
CA GLU A 49 8.62 -9.94 15.92
C GLU A 49 9.26 -11.24 16.42
N ARG A 50 8.54 -12.01 17.25
CA ARG A 50 8.96 -13.37 17.67
C ARG A 50 9.13 -14.33 16.50
N ARG A 51 8.42 -14.10 15.38
CA ARG A 51 8.54 -14.86 14.13
C ARG A 51 9.56 -14.25 13.16
N GLY A 52 10.32 -13.25 13.60
CA GLY A 52 11.36 -12.60 12.80
C GLY A 52 10.83 -11.65 11.72
N VAL A 53 9.57 -11.24 11.79
CA VAL A 53 8.97 -10.25 10.87
C VAL A 53 9.33 -8.85 11.36
N SER A 54 9.87 -8.01 10.48
CA SER A 54 10.22 -6.65 10.85
C SER A 54 8.99 -5.74 10.96
N ILE A 55 9.10 -4.64 11.69
CA ILE A 55 8.05 -3.59 11.74
C ILE A 55 7.67 -3.09 10.34
N LYS A 56 8.65 -3.01 9.42
CA LYS A 56 8.42 -2.61 8.03
C LYS A 56 7.56 -3.62 7.30
N ASP A 57 7.93 -4.89 7.38
CA ASP A 57 7.18 -5.99 6.75
C ASP A 57 5.75 -6.08 7.31
N TYR A 58 5.57 -5.91 8.62
CA TYR A 58 4.24 -5.84 9.25
C TYR A 58 3.41 -4.65 8.75
N THR A 59 4.03 -3.47 8.58
CA THR A 59 3.34 -2.29 8.05
C THR A 59 2.85 -2.51 6.62
N ILE A 60 3.68 -3.14 5.78
CA ILE A 60 3.32 -3.51 4.42
C ILE A 60 2.19 -4.52 4.41
N LEU A 61 2.26 -5.56 5.24
CA LEU A 61 1.21 -6.57 5.33
C LEU A 61 -0.15 -5.96 5.65
N LYS A 62 -0.20 -5.03 6.63
CA LYS A 62 -1.45 -4.33 6.97
C LYS A 62 -2.01 -3.53 5.81
N LEU A 63 -1.14 -2.77 5.12
CA LEU A 63 -1.53 -1.99 3.96
C LEU A 63 -1.98 -2.88 2.79
N GLN A 64 -1.33 -4.02 2.58
CA GLN A 64 -1.74 -5.01 1.58
C GLN A 64 -3.13 -5.57 1.91
N ILE A 65 -3.37 -5.98 3.15
CA ILE A 65 -4.67 -6.52 3.57
C ILE A 65 -5.76 -5.45 3.45
N SER A 66 -5.54 -4.24 3.97
CA SER A 66 -6.56 -3.18 3.96
C SER A 66 -6.87 -2.70 2.54
N SER A 67 -5.84 -2.55 1.69
CA SER A 67 -6.02 -2.15 0.29
C SER A 67 -6.64 -3.28 -0.55
N LEU A 68 -6.32 -4.54 -0.24
CA LEU A 68 -6.94 -5.69 -0.90
C LEU A 68 -8.43 -5.77 -0.54
N ILE A 69 -8.79 -5.60 0.74
CA ILE A 69 -10.20 -5.54 1.17
C ILE A 69 -10.93 -4.41 0.43
N PHE A 70 -10.31 -3.22 0.36
CA PHE A 70 -10.87 -2.09 -0.39
C PHE A 70 -11.12 -2.46 -1.86
N PHE A 71 -10.11 -3.01 -2.53
CA PHE A 71 -10.21 -3.45 -3.93
C PHE A 71 -11.33 -4.49 -4.13
N LEU A 72 -11.39 -5.52 -3.27
CA LEU A 72 -12.39 -6.58 -3.37
C LEU A 72 -13.81 -6.06 -3.16
N VAL A 73 -14.02 -5.14 -2.21
CA VAL A 73 -15.31 -4.48 -1.97
C VAL A 73 -15.74 -3.69 -3.20
N ILE A 74 -14.82 -2.93 -3.78
CA ILE A 74 -15.08 -2.12 -4.97
C ILE A 74 -15.37 -3.00 -6.18
N ALA A 75 -14.57 -4.05 -6.42
CA ALA A 75 -14.79 -5.02 -7.48
C ALA A 75 -16.15 -5.71 -7.31
N ALA A 76 -16.48 -6.21 -6.11
CA ALA A 76 -17.78 -6.83 -5.84
C ALA A 76 -18.95 -5.89 -6.17
N SER A 77 -18.82 -4.59 -5.87
CA SER A 77 -19.81 -3.58 -6.24
C SER A 77 -19.89 -3.32 -7.76
N ALA A 78 -18.74 -3.29 -8.44
CA ALA A 78 -18.65 -3.09 -9.89
C ALA A 78 -19.29 -4.26 -10.66
N PHE A 79 -19.12 -5.50 -10.17
CA PHE A 79 -19.71 -6.69 -10.76
C PHE A 79 -21.15 -6.98 -10.28
N GLY A 80 -21.67 -6.21 -9.32
CA GLY A 80 -23.05 -6.34 -8.82
C GLY A 80 -23.25 -7.39 -7.72
N PHE A 81 -22.18 -7.97 -7.19
CA PHE A 81 -22.22 -8.90 -6.04
C PHE A 81 -22.52 -8.22 -4.71
N LEU A 82 -22.26 -6.91 -4.62
CA LEU A 82 -22.46 -6.12 -3.40
C LEU A 82 -23.26 -4.86 -3.70
N SER A 83 -24.25 -4.55 -2.87
CA SER A 83 -25.04 -3.32 -3.03
C SER A 83 -24.17 -2.07 -2.85
N TYR A 84 -24.51 -1.01 -3.57
CA TYR A 84 -23.74 0.24 -3.55
C TYR A 84 -23.61 0.82 -2.12
N SER A 85 -24.70 0.82 -1.36
CA SER A 85 -24.70 1.33 0.02
C SER A 85 -23.75 0.56 0.94
N LYS A 86 -23.76 -0.78 0.88
CA LYS A 86 -22.84 -1.63 1.66
C LYS A 86 -21.39 -1.45 1.20
N ALA A 87 -21.17 -1.41 -0.11
CA ALA A 87 -19.86 -1.19 -0.68
C ALA A 87 -19.28 0.17 -0.28
N LEU A 88 -20.10 1.22 -0.28
CA LEU A 88 -19.69 2.55 0.15
C LEU A 88 -19.21 2.54 1.60
N VAL A 89 -19.98 1.98 2.53
CA VAL A 89 -19.59 1.90 3.96
C VAL A 89 -18.28 1.11 4.12
N LEU A 90 -18.17 -0.08 3.53
CA LEU A 90 -16.97 -0.92 3.66
C LEU A 90 -15.73 -0.30 3.01
N SER A 91 -15.91 0.35 1.86
CA SER A 91 -14.83 1.07 1.17
C SER A 91 -14.39 2.31 1.94
N VAL A 92 -15.29 3.05 2.58
CA VAL A 92 -14.93 4.17 3.46
C VAL A 92 -14.12 3.67 4.65
N ILE A 93 -14.52 2.57 5.30
CA ILE A 93 -13.78 2.02 6.45
C ILE A 93 -12.37 1.56 6.04
N SER A 94 -12.29 0.67 5.04
CA SER A 94 -11.01 0.08 4.59
C SER A 94 -10.09 1.11 3.92
N GLY A 95 -10.66 2.04 3.14
CA GLY A 95 -9.96 3.15 2.51
C GLY A 95 -9.42 4.13 3.52
N SER A 96 -10.23 4.54 4.51
CA SER A 96 -9.79 5.46 5.58
C SER A 96 -8.68 4.86 6.43
N TYR A 97 -8.75 3.55 6.76
CA TYR A 97 -7.67 2.88 7.46
C TYR A 97 -6.39 2.83 6.61
N SER A 98 -6.51 2.51 5.31
CA SER A 98 -5.37 2.49 4.38
C SER A 98 -4.70 3.86 4.31
N LEU A 99 -5.49 4.94 4.15
CA LEU A 99 -4.99 6.31 4.15
C LEU A 99 -4.32 6.67 5.49
N TYR A 100 -4.94 6.33 6.61
CA TYR A 100 -4.34 6.51 7.93
C TYR A 100 -2.97 5.83 8.01
N ALA A 101 -2.87 4.56 7.63
CA ALA A 101 -1.62 3.79 7.69
C ALA A 101 -0.55 4.34 6.72
N ILE A 102 -0.94 4.80 5.52
CA ILE A 102 -0.05 5.47 4.56
C ILE A 102 0.51 6.75 5.18
N PHE A 103 -0.32 7.66 5.68
CA PHE A 103 0.14 8.98 6.09
C PHE A 103 0.77 9.02 7.49
N THR A 104 0.65 7.95 8.27
CA THR A 104 1.26 7.84 9.60
C THR A 104 2.37 6.80 9.64
N GLN A 105 2.02 5.52 9.58
CA GLN A 105 2.93 4.41 9.86
C GLN A 105 3.97 4.22 8.76
N LEU A 106 3.54 4.31 7.50
CA LEU A 106 4.44 4.16 6.36
C LEU A 106 5.47 5.30 6.32
N LYS A 107 5.06 6.54 6.59
CA LYS A 107 5.95 7.71 6.69
C LYS A 107 7.05 7.50 7.73
N ILE A 108 6.69 6.99 8.90
CA ILE A 108 7.63 6.72 10.00
C ILE A 108 8.62 5.58 9.62
N ASN A 109 8.12 4.51 9.01
CA ASN A 109 8.90 3.28 8.84
C ASN A 109 9.77 3.25 7.57
N PHE A 110 9.45 4.03 6.53
CA PHE A 110 10.11 3.94 5.23
C PHE A 110 11.00 5.14 4.87
N GLY A 111 10.90 6.26 5.58
CA GLY A 111 11.82 7.40 5.43
C GLY A 111 12.00 7.82 3.97
N LYS A 112 13.20 7.61 3.41
CA LYS A 112 13.52 7.95 2.01
C LYS A 112 12.68 7.20 0.98
N ASP A 113 12.30 5.94 1.26
CA ASP A 113 11.50 5.13 0.34
C ASP A 113 9.98 5.45 0.46
N TYR A 114 9.57 6.32 1.41
CA TYR A 114 8.16 6.62 1.70
C TYR A 114 7.34 6.98 0.45
N HIS A 115 7.87 7.84 -0.43
CA HIS A 115 7.14 8.31 -1.61
C HIS A 115 6.76 7.17 -2.57
N ALA A 116 7.68 6.22 -2.78
CA ALA A 116 7.42 5.06 -3.62
C ALA A 116 6.29 4.19 -3.04
N TYR A 117 6.36 3.88 -1.73
CA TYR A 117 5.31 3.08 -1.10
C TYR A 117 3.98 3.82 -1.02
N ARG A 118 3.98 5.12 -0.73
CA ARG A 118 2.79 5.97 -0.70
C ARG A 118 2.08 5.92 -2.05
N ASP A 119 2.81 6.19 -3.13
CA ASP A 119 2.24 6.26 -4.46
C ASP A 119 1.74 4.90 -4.94
N PHE A 120 2.43 3.82 -4.55
CA PHE A 120 1.95 2.47 -4.81
C PHE A 120 0.56 2.23 -4.20
N PHE A 121 0.43 2.38 -2.89
CA PHE A 121 -0.83 2.10 -2.20
C PHE A 121 -1.95 3.10 -2.56
N LEU A 122 -1.62 4.38 -2.72
CA LEU A 122 -2.60 5.37 -3.23
C LEU A 122 -3.04 5.01 -4.66
N GLY A 123 -2.13 4.53 -5.50
CA GLY A 123 -2.44 4.05 -6.84
C GLY A 123 -3.42 2.88 -6.83
N TYR A 124 -3.25 1.89 -5.95
CA TYR A 124 -4.22 0.80 -5.80
C TYR A 124 -5.62 1.29 -5.42
N LEU A 125 -5.72 2.23 -4.48
CA LEU A 125 -7.01 2.83 -4.10
C LEU A 125 -7.62 3.59 -5.28
N ALA A 126 -6.82 4.41 -5.97
CA ALA A 126 -7.26 5.18 -7.12
C ALA A 126 -7.74 4.30 -8.28
N ILE A 127 -6.98 3.26 -8.64
CA ILE A 127 -7.35 2.30 -9.69
C ILE A 127 -8.66 1.60 -9.36
N SER A 128 -8.83 1.17 -8.10
CA SER A 128 -10.09 0.55 -7.67
C SER A 128 -11.28 1.49 -7.90
N ILE A 129 -11.14 2.77 -7.51
CA ILE A 129 -12.18 3.79 -7.73
C ILE A 129 -12.43 4.00 -9.23
N LEU A 130 -11.38 4.09 -10.06
CA LEU A 130 -11.51 4.25 -11.51
C LEU A 130 -12.25 3.07 -12.15
N ILE A 131 -12.00 1.84 -11.70
CA ILE A 131 -12.75 0.65 -12.15
C ILE A 131 -14.23 0.79 -11.82
N LEU A 132 -14.58 1.24 -10.61
CA LEU A 132 -15.98 1.47 -10.23
C LEU A 132 -16.63 2.53 -11.10
N ILE A 133 -15.97 3.67 -11.28
CA ILE A 133 -16.46 4.78 -12.11
C ILE A 133 -16.69 4.28 -13.55
N PHE A 134 -15.71 3.61 -14.14
CA PHE A 134 -15.82 3.07 -15.49
C PHE A 134 -16.98 2.06 -15.60
N SER A 135 -17.12 1.16 -14.63
CA SER A 135 -18.22 0.18 -14.63
C SER A 135 -19.61 0.82 -14.64
N ARG A 136 -19.74 2.03 -14.09
CA ARG A 136 -21.01 2.77 -13.98
C ARG A 136 -21.25 3.73 -15.14
N LEU A 137 -20.20 4.34 -15.67
CA LEU A 137 -20.28 5.40 -16.68
C LEU A 137 -19.97 4.93 -18.10
N SER A 138 -19.59 3.66 -18.31
CA SER A 138 -19.24 3.14 -19.64
C SER A 138 -20.38 3.15 -20.65
N GLY A 139 -21.64 3.30 -20.23
CA GLY A 139 -22.82 3.25 -21.11
C GLY A 139 -23.09 1.88 -21.73
N VAL A 140 -22.29 0.86 -21.35
CA VAL A 140 -22.45 -0.52 -21.82
C VAL A 140 -23.32 -1.29 -20.84
N GLU A 141 -24.30 -2.02 -21.36
CA GLU A 141 -25.26 -2.78 -20.56
C GLU A 141 -25.06 -4.30 -20.64
N GLY A 142 -25.71 -5.01 -19.71
CA GLY A 142 -25.74 -6.46 -19.64
C GLY A 142 -24.35 -7.09 -19.46
N HIS A 143 -24.15 -8.27 -20.05
CA HIS A 143 -22.91 -9.04 -19.91
C HIS A 143 -21.67 -8.32 -20.47
N ARG A 144 -21.87 -7.51 -21.52
CA ARG A 144 -20.79 -6.73 -22.15
C ARG A 144 -20.12 -5.80 -21.14
N ARG A 145 -20.89 -5.17 -20.24
CA ARG A 145 -20.36 -4.30 -19.19
C ARG A 145 -19.25 -4.96 -18.37
N TYR A 146 -19.42 -6.23 -18.02
CA TYR A 146 -18.44 -6.97 -17.22
C TYR A 146 -17.15 -7.22 -18.00
N ILE A 147 -17.27 -7.57 -19.28
CA ILE A 147 -16.12 -7.77 -20.17
C ILE A 147 -15.33 -6.47 -20.31
N TYR A 148 -15.98 -5.36 -20.65
CA TYR A 148 -15.30 -4.07 -20.77
C TYR A 148 -14.67 -3.60 -19.46
N THR A 149 -15.35 -3.80 -18.33
CA THR A 149 -14.81 -3.46 -17.00
C THR A 149 -13.56 -4.30 -16.68
N MET A 150 -13.56 -5.58 -17.04
CA MET A 150 -12.42 -6.48 -16.87
C MET A 150 -11.25 -6.11 -17.80
N LEU A 151 -11.52 -5.77 -19.05
CA LEU A 151 -10.48 -5.32 -20.00
C LEU A 151 -9.88 -3.99 -19.52
N PHE A 152 -10.71 -3.04 -19.10
CA PHE A 152 -10.26 -1.77 -18.56
C PHE A 152 -9.40 -1.97 -17.30
N SER A 153 -9.84 -2.83 -16.36
CA SER A 153 -9.08 -3.11 -15.14
C SER A 153 -7.72 -3.74 -15.43
N LEU A 154 -7.63 -4.63 -16.43
CA LEU A 154 -6.37 -5.21 -16.89
C LEU A 154 -5.45 -4.13 -17.48
N ILE A 155 -5.97 -3.30 -18.39
CA ILE A 155 -5.19 -2.24 -19.05
C ILE A 155 -4.63 -1.26 -18.04
N ILE A 156 -5.47 -0.76 -17.12
CA ILE A 156 -5.02 0.22 -16.12
C ILE A 156 -4.04 -0.38 -15.10
N ALA A 157 -4.21 -1.66 -14.73
CA ALA A 157 -3.27 -2.35 -13.85
C ALA A 157 -1.89 -2.52 -14.52
N VAL A 158 -1.86 -2.90 -15.80
CA VAL A 158 -0.61 -2.99 -16.58
C VAL A 158 0.03 -1.61 -16.73
N ALA A 159 -0.74 -0.59 -17.12
CA ALA A 159 -0.26 0.78 -17.27
C ALA A 159 0.35 1.32 -15.96
N PHE A 160 -0.33 1.11 -14.84
CA PHE A 160 0.17 1.49 -13.53
C PHE A 160 1.44 0.74 -13.13
N SER A 161 1.50 -0.57 -13.39
CA SER A 161 2.68 -1.38 -13.08
C SER A 161 3.92 -0.90 -13.86
N VAL A 162 3.76 -0.60 -15.15
CA VAL A 162 4.82 -0.03 -16.00
C VAL A 162 5.23 1.36 -15.51
N PHE A 163 4.27 2.24 -15.25
CA PHE A 163 4.51 3.58 -14.71
C PHE A 163 5.30 3.53 -13.40
N PHE A 164 4.84 2.70 -12.45
CA PHE A 164 5.45 2.55 -11.14
C PHE A 164 6.89 2.05 -11.26
N LYS A 165 7.12 1.01 -12.07
CA LYS A 165 8.46 0.45 -12.29
C LYS A 165 9.39 1.47 -12.93
N LYS A 166 8.91 2.26 -13.90
CA LYS A 166 9.71 3.33 -14.53
C LYS A 166 10.06 4.45 -13.55
N ARG A 167 9.13 4.81 -12.66
CA ARG A 167 9.30 5.95 -11.74
C ARG A 167 10.13 5.63 -10.49
N TYR A 168 10.02 4.41 -9.98
CA TYR A 168 10.55 4.01 -8.67
C TYR A 168 11.39 2.73 -8.68
N GLY A 169 11.44 2.00 -9.80
CA GLY A 169 12.15 0.74 -9.89
C GLY A 169 13.66 0.88 -9.67
N ARG A 170 14.26 -0.10 -9.00
CA ARG A 170 15.73 -0.21 -8.85
C ARG A 170 16.19 -1.67 -8.96
N ASN A 171 17.43 -1.87 -9.39
CA ASN A 171 18.03 -3.20 -9.58
C ASN A 171 18.86 -3.65 -8.37
N TYR A 172 18.56 -3.13 -7.17
CA TYR A 172 19.25 -3.50 -5.95
C TYR A 172 18.32 -3.44 -4.74
N THR A 173 18.63 -4.22 -3.70
CA THR A 173 17.96 -4.18 -2.40
C THR A 173 18.97 -4.10 -1.26
N TYR A 174 18.49 -3.87 -0.04
CA TYR A 174 19.31 -3.93 1.17
C TYR A 174 18.93 -5.15 2.01
N SER A 175 19.92 -5.96 2.35
CA SER A 175 19.73 -7.21 3.07
C SER A 175 20.72 -7.32 4.23
N LYS A 176 20.43 -8.21 5.19
CA LYS A 176 21.34 -8.52 6.30
C LYS A 176 21.99 -9.88 6.06
N VAL A 177 23.31 -9.97 6.17
CA VAL A 177 24.04 -11.23 6.07
C VAL A 177 23.79 -12.07 7.32
N LEU A 178 23.29 -13.30 7.14
CA LEU A 178 23.11 -14.28 8.21
C LEU A 178 24.28 -15.27 8.28
N GLU A 179 24.79 -15.66 7.12
CA GLU A 179 25.93 -16.57 6.97
C GLU A 179 26.89 -16.02 5.93
N ALA A 180 28.18 -16.08 6.24
CA ALA A 180 29.26 -15.57 5.39
C ALA A 180 30.00 -16.75 4.74
N GLY A 181 30.55 -16.50 3.56
CA GLY A 181 31.25 -17.48 2.72
C GLY A 181 31.36 -16.92 1.29
N ASN A 182 31.83 -17.74 0.34
CA ASN A 182 31.79 -17.38 -1.09
C ASN A 182 30.34 -17.24 -1.60
N VAL A 183 29.46 -18.09 -1.07
CA VAL A 183 28.00 -17.94 -1.15
C VAL A 183 27.52 -17.56 0.24
N ALA A 184 26.96 -16.37 0.37
CA ALA A 184 26.41 -15.85 1.62
C ALA A 184 24.90 -16.06 1.66
N ILE A 185 24.35 -16.34 2.84
CA ILE A 185 22.89 -16.32 3.04
C ILE A 185 22.50 -14.94 3.54
N VAL A 186 21.69 -14.23 2.76
CA VAL A 186 21.16 -12.92 3.14
C VAL A 186 19.68 -12.98 3.45
N LYS A 187 19.26 -12.28 4.50
CA LYS A 187 17.87 -12.01 4.82
C LYS A 187 17.44 -10.70 4.19
N SER A 188 16.55 -10.78 3.22
CA SER A 188 15.92 -9.61 2.60
C SER A 188 14.55 -9.38 3.21
N SER A 189 14.24 -8.13 3.55
CA SER A 189 12.87 -7.70 3.84
C SER A 189 12.12 -7.44 2.53
N TYR A 190 10.80 -7.22 2.63
CA TYR A 190 10.01 -6.81 1.48
C TYR A 190 10.56 -5.50 0.91
N ASP A 191 10.93 -5.50 -0.37
CA ASP A 191 11.36 -4.29 -1.07
C ASP A 191 10.58 -4.12 -2.36
N LEU A 192 9.60 -3.22 -2.31
CA LEU A 192 8.73 -2.91 -3.43
C LEU A 192 9.49 -2.36 -4.64
N LEU A 193 10.52 -1.54 -4.42
CA LEU A 193 11.22 -0.84 -5.50
C LEU A 193 12.07 -1.81 -6.33
N SER A 194 12.62 -2.85 -5.69
CA SER A 194 13.35 -3.91 -6.37
C SER A 194 12.50 -5.12 -6.72
N GLY A 195 11.28 -5.22 -6.18
CA GLY A 195 10.38 -6.36 -6.38
C GLY A 195 10.84 -7.63 -5.64
N VAL A 196 11.71 -7.49 -4.64
CA VAL A 196 12.21 -8.60 -3.83
C VAL A 196 11.20 -8.94 -2.74
N LYS A 197 10.84 -10.23 -2.68
CA LYS A 197 9.97 -10.77 -1.62
C LYS A 197 10.80 -11.02 -0.35
N PRO A 198 10.18 -10.90 0.85
CA PRO A 198 10.87 -11.21 2.09
C PRO A 198 11.27 -12.68 2.12
N GLY A 199 12.50 -12.97 2.56
CA GLY A 199 13.02 -14.33 2.55
C GLY A 199 14.52 -14.43 2.78
N LEU A 200 15.01 -15.66 2.73
CA LEU A 200 16.43 -16.00 2.76
C LEU A 200 16.89 -16.33 1.35
N PHE A 201 17.98 -15.72 0.93
CA PHE A 201 18.52 -15.88 -0.42
C PHE A 201 19.99 -16.23 -0.36
N PRO A 202 20.44 -17.31 -1.03
CA PRO A 202 21.85 -17.53 -1.30
C PRO A 202 22.31 -16.54 -2.37
N VAL A 203 23.38 -15.80 -2.10
CA VAL A 203 23.94 -14.79 -3.00
C VAL A 203 25.47 -14.87 -3.05
N VAL A 204 26.05 -14.50 -4.18
CA VAL A 204 27.50 -14.44 -4.33
C VAL A 204 28.08 -13.29 -3.50
N ASN A 205 29.13 -13.55 -2.73
CA ASN A 205 29.74 -12.57 -1.83
C ASN A 205 31.02 -11.96 -2.41
N THR A 206 30.88 -11.11 -3.43
CA THR A 206 32.03 -10.43 -4.05
C THR A 206 32.65 -9.35 -3.14
N ALA A 207 31.85 -8.75 -2.25
CA ALA A 207 32.32 -7.70 -1.32
C ALA A 207 32.96 -8.20 0.00
N LYS A 208 33.17 -9.52 0.16
CA LYS A 208 33.70 -10.14 1.40
C LYS A 208 32.94 -9.71 2.67
N ALA A 209 31.62 -9.58 2.58
CA ALA A 209 30.77 -9.19 3.70
C ALA A 209 30.75 -10.26 4.80
N LYS A 210 30.69 -9.82 6.05
CA LYS A 210 30.69 -10.67 7.25
C LYS A 210 29.27 -10.87 7.79
N LYS A 211 29.11 -11.91 8.61
CA LYS A 211 27.86 -12.17 9.33
C LYS A 211 27.44 -10.94 10.13
N GLY A 212 26.18 -10.52 9.98
CA GLY A 212 25.62 -9.35 10.63
C GLY A 212 25.68 -8.06 9.81
N ASP A 213 26.47 -8.01 8.75
CA ASP A 213 26.59 -6.83 7.90
C ASP A 213 25.28 -6.53 7.17
N ARG A 214 25.02 -5.23 6.98
CA ARG A 214 23.99 -4.76 6.06
C ARG A 214 24.65 -4.56 4.70
N VAL A 215 24.09 -5.16 3.67
CA VAL A 215 24.68 -5.18 2.34
C VAL A 215 23.70 -4.69 1.30
N LYS A 216 24.24 -4.07 0.25
CA LYS A 216 23.50 -3.80 -0.97
C LYS A 216 23.65 -5.00 -1.90
N VAL A 217 22.53 -5.57 -2.30
CA VAL A 217 22.47 -6.80 -3.10
C VAL A 217 21.90 -6.46 -4.47
N ARG A 218 22.60 -6.86 -5.53
CA ARG A 218 22.12 -6.79 -6.91
C ARG A 218 20.92 -7.72 -7.06
N VAL A 219 19.93 -7.23 -7.78
CA VAL A 219 18.66 -7.91 -7.99
C VAL A 219 18.43 -8.09 -9.48
N GLU A 220 18.16 -9.31 -9.89
CA GLU A 220 17.74 -9.64 -11.25
C GLU A 220 16.22 -9.71 -11.31
N SER A 221 15.64 -8.90 -12.20
CA SER A 221 14.21 -8.94 -12.49
C SER A 221 13.96 -9.91 -13.64
N GLY A 222 13.09 -10.90 -13.43
CA GLY A 222 12.66 -11.78 -14.50
C GLY A 222 11.80 -11.02 -15.51
N LEU A 223 11.72 -11.52 -16.75
CA LEU A 223 10.72 -11.06 -17.74
C LEU A 223 9.33 -11.13 -17.08
N LEU A 224 8.63 -9.98 -17.07
CA LEU A 224 7.32 -9.76 -16.43
C LEU A 224 7.25 -9.89 -14.90
N ASN A 225 8.35 -10.13 -14.17
CA ASN A 225 8.40 -10.15 -12.69
C ASN A 225 7.38 -11.08 -11.99
N LEU A 226 6.79 -12.07 -12.67
CA LEU A 226 5.73 -12.94 -12.14
C LEU A 226 6.16 -13.71 -10.86
N ARG A 227 7.45 -14.05 -10.75
CA ARG A 227 8.01 -14.74 -9.56
C ARG A 227 8.60 -13.79 -8.52
N GLY A 228 8.60 -12.48 -8.77
CA GLY A 228 9.39 -11.50 -8.03
C GLY A 228 10.85 -11.48 -8.49
N SER A 229 11.57 -10.43 -8.12
CA SER A 229 12.98 -10.28 -8.46
C SER A 229 13.86 -11.07 -7.50
N LYS A 230 14.96 -11.62 -8.01
CA LYS A 230 15.87 -12.47 -7.24
C LYS A 230 17.14 -11.71 -6.84
N PRO A 231 17.48 -11.65 -5.55
CA PRO A 231 18.81 -11.23 -5.12
C PRO A 231 19.85 -12.23 -5.61
N VAL A 232 20.96 -11.74 -6.18
CA VAL A 232 21.98 -12.60 -6.81
C VAL A 232 23.38 -12.39 -6.25
N GLU A 233 23.75 -11.15 -5.93
CA GLU A 233 25.15 -10.80 -5.65
C GLU A 233 25.27 -9.62 -4.67
N ILE A 234 26.21 -9.71 -3.72
CA ILE A 234 26.54 -8.62 -2.78
C ILE A 234 27.47 -7.62 -3.45
N LEU A 235 26.99 -6.42 -3.73
CA LEU A 235 27.77 -5.36 -4.37
C LEU A 235 28.68 -4.61 -3.40
N GLU A 236 28.15 -4.28 -2.22
CA GLU A 236 28.86 -3.48 -1.22
C GLU A 236 28.32 -3.70 0.19
N VAL A 237 29.17 -3.51 1.19
CA VAL A 237 28.77 -3.39 2.60
C VAL A 237 28.25 -1.97 2.84
N ALA A 238 26.98 -1.85 3.19
CA ALA A 238 26.36 -0.55 3.45
C ALA A 238 26.89 0.02 4.76
N LYS A 239 27.44 1.25 4.72
CA LYS A 239 27.81 1.98 5.94
C LYS A 239 26.57 2.12 6.84
N LYS A 240 26.75 1.92 8.16
CA LYS A 240 25.71 2.23 9.16
C LYS A 240 25.37 3.71 9.02
N GLY A 241 24.21 4.00 8.45
CA GLY A 241 23.56 5.32 8.52
C GLY A 241 22.61 5.36 9.70
#